data_AF-A0A962VSS0-F1
#
_entry.id   AF-A0A962VSS0-F1
#
_cell.length_a   1.000
_cell.length_b   1.000
_cell.length_c   1.000
_cell.angle_alpha   90.00
_cell.angle_beta   90.00
_cell.angle_gamma   90.00
#
_symmetry.space_group_name_H-M   'P 1'
#
loop_
_entity.id
_entity.type
_entity.pdbx_description
1 polymer ?
#
loop_
_entity_poly.entity_id
_entity_poly.type
_entity_poly.pdbx_seq_one_letter_code
_entity_poly.pdbx_strand_id
1 'polypeptide(L)'
;MTPADVRDRLIAALRTDLVGPALADEILNEIPTRWYLTGFLAPLNAKIGQRSDPEAEDEADVLEPASPAAEDNANPERVTARHSLFPASLGLSVLVSADTSHLTVQLDWGDYQRLTAPTAPNVPTEDDPTPPATETWQRHPRHPAPITLALPAQGHLSRHSQPVPDDPRLKLTYNVRALPTGIDDRLPPGARIVSIFLSNERGDAPTAERRDEHYVFQPAITVTSPVPFLPQPNLRGRNAHDDWDERVADLHYRDVHAYAVGHGVATEAVLDPEGPCFAVRTAWIPHAAVEFVAPSKMPTVELRMETLAALPDAAAAHTALQPLLTDYRAWIAAQQAPLATLCAAQQPIAQELLNRAPQAADRIAAGLNALQDAHVFTAFRLTNRVMARAARQRDAQQQIQRDPEWRPFQLAFLLLNLRGLSEPAHYDRS
;
A
#
# COMPACT_ATOMS: atom_id res chain seq x y z
N MET A 1 -16.87 15.51 13.94
CA MET A 1 -15.70 15.04 13.19
C MET A 1 -15.51 13.58 13.56
N THR A 2 -15.71 12.69 12.59
CA THR A 2 -15.53 11.24 12.77
C THR A 2 -14.05 10.88 12.79
N PRO A 3 -13.64 9.71 13.31
CA PRO A 3 -12.25 9.24 13.19
C PRO A 3 -11.74 9.19 11.74
N ALA A 4 -12.63 8.92 10.77
CA ALA A 4 -12.29 8.97 9.34
C ALA A 4 -11.92 10.40 8.91
N ASP A 5 -12.74 11.40 9.28
CA ASP A 5 -12.45 12.80 8.97
C ASP A 5 -11.10 13.26 9.56
N VAL A 6 -10.75 12.80 10.77
CA VAL A 6 -9.47 13.12 11.40
C VAL A 6 -8.31 12.52 10.61
N ARG A 7 -8.40 11.24 10.26
CA ARG A 7 -7.38 10.54 9.47
C ARG A 7 -7.18 11.22 8.12
N ASP A 8 -8.25 11.57 7.43
CA ASP A 8 -8.17 12.17 6.10
C ASP A 8 -7.51 13.56 6.15
N ARG A 9 -7.78 14.34 7.21
CA ARG A 9 -7.08 15.61 7.48
C ARG A 9 -5.59 15.40 7.76
N LEU A 10 -5.22 14.39 8.54
CA LEU A 10 -3.82 14.07 8.83
C LEU A 10 -3.07 13.67 7.55
N ILE A 11 -3.69 12.86 6.70
CA ILE A 11 -3.11 12.47 5.40
C ILE A 11 -2.94 13.69 4.49
N ALA A 12 -3.94 14.57 4.42
CA ALA A 12 -3.87 15.79 3.62
C ALA A 12 -2.77 16.74 4.12
N ALA A 13 -2.65 16.92 5.43
CA ALA A 13 -1.59 17.71 6.03
C ALA A 13 -0.21 17.13 5.74
N LEU A 14 -0.01 15.82 5.93
CA LEU A 14 1.24 15.14 5.62
C LEU A 14 1.63 15.28 4.15
N ARG A 15 0.66 15.16 3.22
CA ARG A 15 0.91 15.36 1.79
C ARG A 15 1.34 16.78 1.47
N THR A 16 0.66 17.76 2.06
CA THR A 16 0.95 19.17 1.87
C THR A 16 2.34 19.53 2.38
N ASP A 17 2.73 18.96 3.52
CA ASP A 17 4.02 19.21 4.18
C ASP A 17 5.19 18.53 3.44
N LEU A 18 5.08 17.23 3.13
CA LEU A 18 6.21 16.47 2.60
C LEU A 18 6.42 16.63 1.08
N VAL A 19 5.34 16.87 0.33
CA VAL A 19 5.34 16.89 -1.15
C VAL A 19 4.83 18.21 -1.69
N GLY A 20 3.81 18.79 -1.04
CA GLY A 20 3.14 19.99 -1.50
C GLY A 20 2.27 19.77 -2.76
N PRO A 21 1.86 20.86 -3.41
CA PRO A 21 1.89 22.22 -2.88
C PRO A 21 0.77 22.47 -1.85
N ALA A 22 0.87 23.51 -1.02
CA ALA A 22 -0.22 23.95 -0.15
C ALA A 22 -1.28 24.76 -0.91
N LEU A 23 -0.83 25.58 -1.88
CA LEU A 23 -1.67 26.34 -2.80
C LEU A 23 -1.12 26.21 -4.22
N ALA A 24 -1.98 26.30 -5.24
CA ALA A 24 -1.57 26.12 -6.63
C ALA A 24 -0.43 27.08 -7.06
N ASP A 25 -0.46 28.31 -6.55
CA ASP A 25 0.45 29.43 -6.82
C ASP A 25 1.17 29.92 -5.56
N GLU A 26 1.48 29.02 -4.62
CA GLU A 26 2.10 29.37 -3.35
C GLU A 26 3.44 30.11 -3.49
N ILE A 27 3.77 30.87 -2.45
CA ILE A 27 5.06 31.55 -2.32
C ILE A 27 5.78 30.96 -1.11
N LEU A 28 6.96 30.40 -1.34
CA LEU A 28 7.83 29.89 -0.29
C LEU A 28 8.83 30.97 0.12
N ASN A 29 9.24 30.96 1.38
CA ASN A 29 10.30 31.81 1.93
C ASN A 29 11.65 31.07 2.05
N GLU A 30 11.75 29.90 1.41
CA GLU A 30 12.92 29.03 1.38
C GLU A 30 13.03 28.36 0.00
N ILE A 31 14.22 27.86 -0.30
CA ILE A 31 14.53 27.07 -1.50
C ILE A 31 13.60 25.85 -1.59
N PRO A 32 12.87 25.64 -2.69
CA PRO A 32 11.88 24.59 -2.82
C PRO A 32 12.37 23.16 -2.53
N THR A 33 13.60 22.78 -2.91
CA THR A 33 14.17 21.46 -2.57
C THR A 33 14.52 21.28 -1.09
N ARG A 34 14.60 22.38 -0.32
CA ARG A 34 14.74 22.32 1.15
C ARG A 34 13.38 22.30 1.83
N TRP A 35 12.41 22.98 1.24
CA TRP A 35 11.05 23.04 1.75
C TRP A 35 10.32 21.69 1.63
N TYR A 36 10.42 21.02 0.48
CA TYR A 36 9.83 19.69 0.28
C TYR A 36 10.86 18.59 0.42
N LEU A 37 10.48 17.54 1.15
CA LEU A 37 11.32 16.35 1.35
C LEU A 37 11.39 15.48 0.08
N THR A 38 10.31 15.42 -0.69
CA THR A 38 10.22 14.62 -1.91
C THR A 38 9.24 15.26 -2.89
N GLY A 39 8.93 14.57 -3.99
CA GLY A 39 7.97 15.10 -4.95
C GLY A 39 8.59 15.92 -6.06
N PHE A 40 9.88 15.80 -6.36
CA PHE A 40 10.52 16.57 -7.40
C PHE A 40 11.48 15.75 -8.25
N LEU A 41 11.74 16.22 -9.48
CA LEU A 41 12.70 15.63 -10.39
C LEU A 41 13.85 16.59 -10.64
N ALA A 42 15.07 16.14 -10.33
CA ALA A 42 16.29 16.86 -10.65
C ALA A 42 16.62 16.80 -12.16
N PRO A 43 17.35 17.80 -12.69
CA PRO A 43 17.79 17.80 -14.09
C PRO A 43 18.77 16.64 -14.38
N LEU A 44 18.38 15.71 -15.27
CA LEU A 44 19.10 14.46 -15.56
C LEU A 44 20.56 14.68 -15.97
N ASN A 45 20.79 15.66 -16.84
CA ASN A 45 22.08 15.94 -17.45
C ASN A 45 22.87 17.04 -16.71
N ALA A 46 22.43 17.46 -15.52
CA ALA A 46 23.16 18.44 -14.74
C ALA A 46 24.35 17.83 -13.98
N LYS A 47 25.29 18.69 -13.61
CA LYS A 47 26.43 18.36 -12.75
C LYS A 47 25.95 17.78 -11.42
N ILE A 48 26.76 16.90 -10.83
CA ILE A 48 26.43 16.16 -9.60
C ILE A 48 25.91 17.09 -8.49
N GLY A 49 26.63 18.18 -8.18
CA GLY A 49 26.21 19.14 -7.14
C GLY A 49 24.91 19.91 -7.43
N GLN A 50 24.36 19.85 -8.66
CA GLN A 50 23.04 20.40 -8.99
C GLN A 50 21.91 19.36 -8.92
N ARG A 51 22.23 18.09 -8.67
CA ARG A 51 21.27 16.97 -8.60
C ARG A 51 21.46 16.09 -7.35
N SER A 52 22.16 16.61 -6.34
CA SER A 52 22.33 15.99 -5.03
C SER A 52 22.04 17.01 -3.95
N ASP A 53 21.78 16.52 -2.73
CA ASP A 53 21.66 17.38 -1.56
C ASP A 53 23.02 18.04 -1.25
N PRO A 54 23.10 19.39 -1.20
CA PRO A 54 24.34 20.07 -0.84
C PRO A 54 24.77 19.82 0.62
N GLU A 55 23.87 19.46 1.53
CA GLU A 55 24.19 19.20 2.95
C GLU A 55 24.60 17.74 3.20
N ALA A 56 24.40 16.84 2.23
CA ALA A 56 24.88 15.46 2.33
C ALA A 56 26.42 15.34 2.32
N GLU A 57 27.14 16.42 2.00
CA GLU A 57 28.60 16.47 2.11
C GLU A 57 29.07 16.54 3.58
N ASP A 58 28.28 17.11 4.49
CA ASP A 58 28.67 17.34 5.89
C ASP A 58 28.47 16.12 6.80
N GLU A 59 27.55 15.20 6.47
CA GLU A 59 27.30 13.98 7.28
C GLU A 59 28.33 12.87 7.04
N ALA A 60 28.99 12.86 5.87
CA ALA A 60 29.98 11.84 5.52
C ALA A 60 31.28 11.91 6.35
N ASP A 61 31.59 13.09 6.93
CA ASP A 61 32.80 13.34 7.72
C ASP A 61 32.62 13.08 9.23
N VAL A 62 31.42 12.67 9.69
CA VAL A 62 31.10 12.52 11.14
C VAL A 62 31.21 11.08 11.65
N LEU A 63 31.55 10.09 10.81
CA LEU A 63 31.87 8.74 11.29
C LEU A 63 33.29 8.70 11.87
N GLU A 64 33.42 9.13 13.13
CA GLU A 64 34.62 8.84 13.93
C GLU A 64 34.88 7.33 13.93
N PRO A 65 36.12 6.88 13.66
CA PRO A 65 36.46 5.48 13.74
C PRO A 65 36.39 5.05 15.20
N ALA A 66 35.39 4.24 15.55
CA ALA A 66 35.35 3.53 16.81
C ALA A 66 36.66 2.75 16.98
N SER A 67 37.39 3.06 18.06
CA SER A 67 38.68 2.45 18.37
C SER A 67 38.55 0.93 18.63
N PRO A 68 39.63 0.17 18.42
CA PRO A 68 39.57 -1.24 18.04
C PRO A 68 39.57 -2.17 19.26
N ALA A 69 38.72 -3.19 19.23
CA ALA A 69 38.91 -4.40 19.99
C ALA A 69 38.52 -5.62 19.14
N ALA A 70 39.47 -6.55 19.03
CA ALA A 70 39.42 -7.84 18.34
C ALA A 70 39.64 -7.84 16.81
N GLU A 71 40.92 -7.99 16.45
CA GLU A 71 41.48 -8.80 15.36
C GLU A 71 40.50 -9.38 14.32
N ASP A 72 40.40 -8.74 13.14
CA ASP A 72 40.65 -9.42 11.87
C ASP A 72 41.14 -8.42 10.82
N ASN A 73 42.11 -8.84 10.03
CA ASN A 73 42.98 -7.99 9.23
C ASN A 73 42.36 -7.71 7.84
N ALA A 74 41.30 -6.90 7.80
CA ALA A 74 40.78 -6.31 6.58
C ALA A 74 40.78 -4.79 6.72
N ASN A 75 41.64 -4.13 5.94
CA ASN A 75 41.61 -2.67 5.74
C ASN A 75 40.17 -2.30 5.32
N PRO A 76 39.39 -1.54 6.12
CA PRO A 76 38.09 -1.10 5.65
C PRO A 76 38.36 -0.16 4.48
N GLU A 77 38.07 -0.62 3.26
CA GLU A 77 37.97 0.26 2.10
C GLU A 77 37.05 1.41 2.52
N ARG A 78 37.58 2.64 2.54
CA ARG A 78 36.78 3.85 2.70
C ARG A 78 35.67 3.75 1.65
N VAL A 79 34.46 3.46 2.10
CA VAL A 79 33.26 3.61 1.29
C VAL A 79 33.21 5.10 0.99
N THR A 80 33.66 5.49 -0.20
CA THR A 80 33.45 6.85 -0.70
C THR A 80 31.96 7.12 -0.58
N ALA A 81 31.60 8.16 0.18
CA ALA A 81 30.23 8.60 0.29
C ALA A 81 29.70 8.86 -1.13
N ARG A 82 28.89 7.92 -1.63
CA ARG A 82 28.27 8.07 -2.94
C ARG A 82 27.18 9.11 -2.75
N HIS A 83 27.32 10.28 -3.38
CA HIS A 83 26.26 11.29 -3.40
C HIS A 83 24.93 10.60 -3.76
N SER A 84 23.97 10.62 -2.84
CA SER A 84 22.62 10.17 -3.15
C SER A 84 22.03 11.17 -4.14
N LEU A 85 21.90 10.74 -5.40
CA LEU A 85 21.38 11.58 -6.45
C LEU A 85 19.85 11.64 -6.36
N PHE A 86 19.30 12.83 -6.49
CA PHE A 86 17.86 13.01 -6.60
C PHE A 86 17.32 12.35 -7.87
N PRO A 87 16.07 11.84 -7.85
CA PRO A 87 15.48 11.21 -9.01
C PRO A 87 15.34 12.22 -10.15
N ALA A 88 15.65 11.82 -11.38
CA ALA A 88 15.52 12.66 -12.57
C ALA A 88 14.37 12.24 -13.50
N SER A 89 13.70 11.13 -13.14
CA SER A 89 12.54 10.62 -13.86
C SER A 89 11.61 9.86 -12.94
N LEU A 90 10.34 9.82 -13.32
CA LEU A 90 9.35 8.91 -12.75
C LEU A 90 8.52 8.29 -13.86
N GLY A 91 7.81 7.20 -13.56
CA GLY A 91 6.95 6.56 -14.54
C GLY A 91 5.98 5.57 -13.94
N LEU A 92 5.19 4.96 -14.82
CA LEU A 92 4.31 3.85 -14.49
C LEU A 92 4.20 2.86 -15.65
N SER A 93 3.88 1.62 -15.34
CA SER A 93 3.54 0.58 -16.30
C SER A 93 2.12 0.10 -16.09
N VAL A 94 1.38 -0.09 -17.19
CA VAL A 94 0.02 -0.63 -17.22
C VAL A 94 -0.05 -1.84 -18.13
N LEU A 95 -1.00 -2.74 -17.86
CA LEU A 95 -1.39 -3.80 -18.79
C LEU A 95 -2.62 -3.38 -19.57
N VAL A 96 -2.59 -3.61 -20.87
CA VAL A 96 -3.68 -3.30 -21.80
C VAL A 96 -4.05 -4.54 -22.63
N SER A 97 -5.32 -4.68 -22.99
CA SER A 97 -5.80 -5.75 -23.88
C SER A 97 -5.33 -5.51 -25.31
N ALA A 98 -5.56 -6.46 -26.23
CA ALA A 98 -5.25 -6.29 -27.64
C ALA A 98 -6.08 -5.15 -28.30
N ASP A 99 -7.25 -4.85 -27.75
CA ASP A 99 -8.21 -3.89 -28.32
C ASP A 99 -7.81 -2.42 -28.06
N THR A 100 -6.90 -2.17 -27.11
CA THR A 100 -6.45 -0.82 -26.79
C THR A 100 -5.56 -0.25 -27.90
N SER A 101 -6.08 0.67 -28.70
CA SER A 101 -5.33 1.29 -29.81
C SER A 101 -4.50 2.50 -29.39
N HIS A 102 -4.90 3.18 -28.30
CA HIS A 102 -4.23 4.37 -27.80
C HIS A 102 -4.45 4.55 -26.30
N LEU A 103 -3.59 5.36 -25.69
CA LEU A 103 -3.73 5.87 -24.32
C LEU A 103 -3.65 7.40 -24.34
N THR A 104 -4.32 8.04 -23.40
CA THR A 104 -4.21 9.49 -23.21
C THR A 104 -3.47 9.77 -21.90
N VAL A 105 -2.37 10.51 -21.99
CA VAL A 105 -1.50 10.87 -20.88
C VAL A 105 -1.67 12.34 -20.55
N GLN A 106 -2.14 12.64 -19.34
CA GLN A 106 -2.13 13.97 -18.75
C GLN A 106 -0.90 14.11 -17.84
N LEU A 107 -0.20 15.23 -17.97
CA LEU A 107 0.94 15.59 -17.14
C LEU A 107 0.58 16.85 -16.33
N ASP A 108 1.03 16.87 -15.09
CA ASP A 108 0.87 18.00 -14.18
C ASP A 108 2.18 18.21 -13.42
N TRP A 109 2.61 19.45 -13.22
CA TRP A 109 3.75 19.77 -12.35
C TRP A 109 3.72 21.24 -11.89
N GLY A 110 4.69 21.62 -11.07
CA GLY A 110 4.98 22.99 -10.66
C GLY A 110 6.41 23.37 -11.03
N ASP A 111 6.56 24.59 -11.55
CA ASP A 111 7.85 25.24 -11.70
C ASP A 111 7.96 26.34 -10.63
N TYR A 112 9.09 26.43 -9.93
CA TYR A 112 9.35 27.55 -9.03
C TYR A 112 10.25 28.57 -9.71
N GLN A 113 9.91 29.84 -9.56
CA GLN A 113 10.73 30.95 -9.99
C GLN A 113 11.13 31.78 -8.78
N ARG A 114 12.41 32.12 -8.71
CA ARG A 114 12.94 32.98 -7.67
C ARG A 114 12.42 34.39 -7.84
N LEU A 115 11.73 34.91 -6.83
CA LEU A 115 11.37 36.32 -6.74
C LEU A 115 12.56 37.07 -6.14
N THR A 116 13.12 38.00 -6.91
CA THR A 116 14.12 38.92 -6.34
C THR A 116 13.35 39.99 -5.58
N ALA A 117 13.65 40.20 -4.30
CA ALA A 117 13.11 41.34 -3.56
C ALA A 117 13.41 42.62 -4.36
N PRO A 118 12.44 43.54 -4.53
CA PRO A 118 12.76 44.86 -5.08
C PRO A 118 13.85 45.44 -4.18
N THR A 119 15.00 45.76 -4.77
CA THR A 119 16.04 46.52 -4.10
C THR A 119 15.45 47.90 -3.80
N ALA A 120 14.78 48.05 -2.66
CA ALA A 120 14.60 49.37 -2.10
C ALA A 120 16.01 49.96 -1.97
N PRO A 121 16.27 51.18 -2.43
CA PRO A 121 17.54 51.85 -2.18
C PRO A 121 17.60 52.20 -0.69
N ASN A 122 17.81 51.20 0.17
CA ASN A 122 18.11 51.41 1.56
C ASN A 122 19.55 51.90 1.62
N VAL A 123 19.69 53.21 1.77
CA VAL A 123 20.92 53.82 2.26
C VAL A 123 21.24 53.14 3.60
N PRO A 124 22.40 52.49 3.75
CA PRO A 124 22.75 51.87 5.02
C PRO A 124 22.97 52.98 6.04
N THR A 125 22.15 53.01 7.09
CA THR A 125 22.43 53.76 8.33
C THR A 125 23.14 52.82 9.29
N GLU A 126 24.23 53.29 9.92
CA GLU A 126 25.20 52.52 10.71
C GLU A 126 24.61 51.77 11.94
N ASP A 127 23.34 51.97 12.29
CA ASP A 127 22.74 51.48 13.54
C ASP A 127 21.57 50.48 13.37
N ASP A 128 21.28 49.98 12.16
CA ASP A 128 20.23 48.97 11.96
C ASP A 128 20.70 47.87 10.98
N PRO A 129 20.94 46.62 11.43
CA PRO A 129 21.28 45.54 10.51
C PRO A 129 20.07 45.28 9.61
N THR A 130 20.15 45.74 8.36
CA THR A 130 19.15 45.39 7.33
C THR A 130 18.91 43.89 7.36
N PRO A 131 17.66 43.42 7.56
CA PRO A 131 17.37 42.00 7.55
C PRO A 131 17.83 41.43 6.20
N PRO A 132 18.45 40.24 6.16
CA PRO A 132 18.84 39.62 4.91
C PRO A 132 17.59 39.54 4.02
N ALA A 133 17.73 39.91 2.74
CA ALA A 133 16.64 39.82 1.79
C ALA A 133 16.09 38.39 1.85
N THR A 134 14.84 38.25 2.30
CA THR A 134 14.17 36.95 2.37
C THR A 134 13.99 36.47 0.94
N GLU A 135 14.77 35.47 0.57
CA GLU A 135 14.63 34.82 -0.72
C GLU A 135 13.25 34.18 -0.78
N THR A 136 12.47 34.54 -1.80
CA THR A 136 11.12 34.02 -1.97
C THR A 136 10.99 33.33 -3.32
N TRP A 137 10.17 32.28 -3.37
CA TRP A 137 10.01 31.43 -4.55
C TRP A 137 8.54 31.30 -4.90
N GLN A 138 8.16 31.72 -6.10
CA GLN A 138 6.79 31.64 -6.59
C GLN A 138 6.57 30.37 -7.39
N ARG A 139 5.53 29.61 -7.04
CA ARG A 139 5.09 28.45 -7.80
C ARG A 139 4.26 28.86 -9.02
N HIS A 140 4.54 28.21 -10.15
CA HIS A 140 3.74 28.27 -11.36
C HIS A 140 3.23 26.87 -11.71
N PRO A 141 1.93 26.58 -11.53
CA PRO A 141 1.35 25.30 -11.94
C PRO A 141 1.40 25.15 -13.46
N ARG A 142 1.70 23.95 -13.92
CA ARG A 142 1.81 23.60 -15.34
C ARG A 142 0.87 22.43 -15.62
N HIS A 143 -0.01 22.63 -16.59
CA HIS A 143 -1.01 21.66 -17.03
C HIS A 143 -1.11 21.71 -18.56
N PRO A 144 -0.13 21.15 -19.29
CA PRO A 144 -0.16 21.13 -20.75
C PRO A 144 -1.32 20.29 -21.27
N ALA A 145 -1.61 20.44 -22.57
CA ALA A 145 -2.60 19.62 -23.25
C ALA A 145 -2.25 18.11 -23.16
N PRO A 146 -3.26 17.22 -23.02
CA PRO A 146 -3.03 15.78 -22.96
C PRO A 146 -2.34 15.24 -24.22
N ILE A 147 -1.48 14.25 -24.03
CA ILE A 147 -0.72 13.60 -25.09
C ILE A 147 -1.34 12.24 -25.41
N THR A 148 -1.69 12.01 -26.68
CA THR A 148 -2.17 10.70 -27.14
C THR A 148 -0.99 9.80 -27.54
N LEU A 149 -0.90 8.63 -26.92
CA LEU A 149 0.07 7.60 -27.27
C LEU A 149 -0.59 6.58 -28.19
N ALA A 150 -0.18 6.54 -29.46
CA ALA A 150 -0.60 5.47 -30.37
C ALA A 150 0.12 4.17 -30.01
N LEU A 151 -0.64 3.10 -29.80
CA LEU A 151 -0.12 1.77 -29.49
C LEU A 151 -0.10 0.92 -30.77
N PRO A 152 0.99 0.19 -31.05
CA PRO A 152 1.03 -0.70 -32.21
C PRO A 152 0.02 -1.85 -32.02
N ALA A 153 -0.71 -2.18 -33.08
CA ALA A 153 -1.70 -3.27 -33.07
C ALA A 153 -1.08 -4.64 -32.74
N GLN A 154 0.17 -4.87 -33.15
CA GLN A 154 0.93 -6.09 -32.84
C GLN A 154 2.41 -5.74 -32.60
N GLY A 155 3.08 -6.62 -31.85
CA GLY A 155 4.54 -6.57 -31.69
C GLY A 155 5.02 -5.67 -30.54
N HIS A 156 6.27 -5.24 -30.67
CA HIS A 156 7.00 -4.49 -29.66
C HIS A 156 7.32 -3.09 -30.20
N LEU A 157 7.14 -2.07 -29.37
CA LEU A 157 7.71 -0.74 -29.59
C LEU A 157 8.83 -0.55 -28.59
N SER A 158 10.08 -0.61 -29.06
CA SER A 158 11.26 -0.65 -28.18
C SER A 158 11.42 0.61 -27.35
N ARG A 159 11.26 1.79 -27.96
CA ARG A 159 11.29 3.09 -27.28
C ARG A 159 10.77 4.19 -28.21
N HIS A 160 9.81 4.97 -27.76
CA HIS A 160 9.40 6.22 -28.39
C HIS A 160 9.57 7.35 -27.37
N SER A 161 10.15 8.47 -27.79
CA SER A 161 10.43 9.62 -26.91
C SER A 161 10.05 10.90 -27.64
N GLN A 162 9.32 11.78 -26.96
CA GLN A 162 8.88 13.06 -27.50
C GLN A 162 8.93 14.16 -26.44
N PRO A 163 9.15 15.42 -26.84
CA PRO A 163 9.09 16.55 -25.93
C PRO A 163 7.67 16.73 -25.37
N VAL A 164 7.57 17.19 -24.12
CA VAL A 164 6.30 17.60 -23.52
C VAL A 164 5.88 18.96 -24.11
N PRO A 165 4.58 19.20 -24.40
CA PRO A 165 4.11 20.53 -24.77
C PRO A 165 4.49 21.58 -23.71
N ASP A 166 4.73 22.81 -24.14
CA ASP A 166 5.10 23.95 -23.29
C ASP A 166 6.46 23.89 -22.56
N ASP A 167 7.12 22.73 -22.50
CA ASP A 167 8.54 22.62 -22.11
C ASP A 167 9.25 21.47 -22.85
N PRO A 168 9.97 21.75 -23.96
CA PRO A 168 10.66 20.73 -24.75
C PRO A 168 11.86 20.09 -24.03
N ARG A 169 12.26 20.61 -22.86
CA ARG A 169 13.32 20.04 -22.02
C ARG A 169 12.78 18.95 -21.09
N LEU A 170 11.47 18.74 -21.04
CA LEU A 170 10.87 17.56 -20.45
C LEU A 170 10.58 16.56 -21.56
N LYS A 171 10.86 15.28 -21.33
CA LYS A 171 10.57 14.22 -22.31
C LYS A 171 9.61 13.19 -21.74
N LEU A 172 8.57 12.90 -22.52
CA LEU A 172 7.71 11.75 -22.32
C LEU A 172 8.25 10.60 -23.16
N THR A 173 8.67 9.54 -22.49
CA THR A 173 9.18 8.32 -23.13
C THR A 173 8.25 7.16 -22.82
N TYR A 174 7.90 6.36 -23.82
CA TYR A 174 7.14 5.14 -23.61
C TYR A 174 7.65 3.97 -24.45
N ASN A 175 7.38 2.76 -23.98
CA ASN A 175 7.61 1.53 -24.71
C ASN A 175 6.40 0.60 -24.58
N VAL A 176 6.26 -0.32 -25.53
CA VAL A 176 5.16 -1.29 -25.56
C VAL A 176 5.75 -2.67 -25.75
N ARG A 177 5.50 -3.58 -24.82
CA ARG A 177 5.97 -4.97 -24.88
C ARG A 177 4.79 -5.92 -24.93
N ALA A 178 4.70 -6.71 -25.99
CA ALA A 178 3.76 -7.83 -26.05
C ALA A 178 4.15 -8.91 -25.04
N LEU A 179 3.14 -9.45 -24.35
CA LEU A 179 3.33 -10.59 -23.47
C LEU A 179 3.18 -11.91 -24.25
N PRO A 180 3.99 -12.94 -23.93
CA PRO A 180 3.79 -14.27 -24.48
C PRO A 180 2.38 -14.80 -24.19
N THR A 181 1.77 -15.46 -25.17
CA THR A 181 0.49 -16.15 -24.98
C THR A 181 0.64 -17.28 -23.96
N GLY A 182 -0.32 -17.41 -23.05
CA GLY A 182 -0.29 -18.46 -22.03
C GLY A 182 0.70 -18.23 -20.90
N ILE A 183 1.29 -17.02 -20.79
CA ILE A 183 2.06 -16.63 -19.59
C ILE A 183 1.18 -16.65 -18.34
N ASP A 184 -0.11 -16.38 -18.51
CA ASP A 184 -1.12 -16.34 -17.46
C ASP A 184 -2.49 -16.70 -18.03
N ASP A 185 -3.24 -17.53 -17.34
CA ASP A 185 -4.63 -17.85 -17.68
C ASP A 185 -5.60 -16.70 -17.35
N ARG A 186 -5.20 -15.75 -16.51
CA ARG A 186 -5.96 -14.53 -16.19
C ARG A 186 -5.76 -13.40 -17.20
N LEU A 187 -4.78 -13.51 -18.10
CA LEU A 187 -4.51 -12.50 -19.11
C LEU A 187 -5.08 -12.92 -20.48
N PRO A 188 -5.84 -12.06 -21.17
CA PRO A 188 -6.31 -12.37 -22.50
C PRO A 188 -5.14 -12.45 -23.51
N PRO A 189 -5.26 -13.27 -24.57
CA PRO A 189 -4.29 -13.29 -25.66
C PRO A 189 -4.06 -11.89 -26.24
N GLY A 190 -2.80 -11.55 -26.53
CA GLY A 190 -2.44 -10.23 -27.06
C GLY A 190 -2.35 -9.13 -26.00
N ALA A 191 -2.37 -9.47 -24.71
CA ALA A 191 -2.05 -8.52 -23.64
C ALA A 191 -0.66 -7.88 -23.84
N ARG A 192 -0.56 -6.58 -23.53
CA ARG A 192 0.66 -5.77 -23.70
C ARG A 192 0.94 -4.99 -22.42
N ILE A 193 2.22 -4.85 -22.08
CA ILE A 193 2.69 -3.89 -21.08
C ILE A 193 3.04 -2.59 -21.80
N VAL A 194 2.51 -1.47 -21.32
CA VAL A 194 2.91 -0.13 -21.74
C VAL A 194 3.61 0.56 -20.57
N SER A 195 4.88 0.93 -20.72
CA SER A 195 5.64 1.67 -19.70
C SER A 195 5.84 3.10 -20.15
N ILE A 196 5.49 4.06 -19.29
CA ILE A 196 5.45 5.49 -19.57
C ILE A 196 6.30 6.21 -18.53
N PHE A 197 7.21 7.07 -18.99
CA PHE A 197 8.17 7.77 -18.15
C PHE A 197 8.21 9.26 -18.50
N LEU A 198 8.21 10.11 -17.48
CA LEU A 198 8.56 11.52 -17.56
C LEU A 198 9.99 11.69 -17.07
N SER A 199 10.85 12.28 -17.89
CA SER A 199 12.23 12.62 -17.51
C SER A 199 12.46 14.13 -17.59
N ASN A 200 13.09 14.66 -16.54
CA ASN A 200 13.56 16.05 -16.52
C ASN A 200 14.91 16.14 -17.25
N GLU A 201 14.91 16.60 -18.50
CA GLU A 201 16.13 16.89 -19.25
C GLU A 201 16.46 18.39 -19.29
N ARG A 202 15.95 19.18 -18.33
CA ARG A 202 16.49 20.52 -18.07
C ARG A 202 18.00 20.36 -17.78
N GLY A 203 18.83 21.21 -18.40
CA GLY A 203 20.29 21.15 -18.24
C GLY A 203 20.76 21.80 -16.95
N ASP A 204 22.06 22.08 -16.87
CA ASP A 204 22.63 22.87 -15.78
C ASP A 204 21.93 24.23 -15.63
N ALA A 205 21.67 24.63 -14.39
CA ALA A 205 21.30 25.99 -14.06
C ALA A 205 22.50 26.94 -14.26
N PRO A 206 22.27 28.19 -14.73
CA PRO A 206 23.35 29.15 -14.97
C PRO A 206 24.15 29.49 -13.72
N THR A 207 23.50 29.51 -12.56
CA THR A 207 24.11 29.79 -11.24
C THR A 207 23.54 28.85 -10.19
N ALA A 208 24.25 28.69 -9.06
CA ALA A 208 23.84 27.80 -7.98
C ALA A 208 22.50 28.22 -7.35
N GLU A 209 22.25 29.53 -7.27
CA GLU A 209 21.03 30.12 -6.68
C GLU A 209 19.79 29.90 -7.54
N ARG A 210 19.96 29.59 -8.84
CA ARG A 210 18.87 29.31 -9.78
C ARG A 210 18.68 27.83 -10.07
N ARG A 211 19.36 26.96 -9.31
CA ARG A 211 19.30 25.50 -9.45
C ARG A 211 17.86 24.99 -9.45
N ASP A 212 17.05 25.43 -8.49
CA ASP A 212 15.69 24.93 -8.28
C ASP A 212 14.71 25.37 -9.38
N GLU A 213 15.02 26.39 -10.17
CA GLU A 213 14.23 26.74 -11.37
C GLU A 213 14.31 25.66 -12.46
N HIS A 214 15.32 24.77 -12.39
CA HIS A 214 15.52 23.66 -13.31
C HIS A 214 14.95 22.34 -12.79
N TYR A 215 14.43 22.30 -11.57
CA TYR A 215 13.72 21.15 -11.01
C TYR A 215 12.26 21.15 -11.47
N VAL A 216 11.64 19.97 -11.45
CA VAL A 216 10.21 19.80 -11.73
C VAL A 216 9.54 19.34 -10.44
N PHE A 217 8.64 20.15 -9.88
CA PHE A 217 8.01 19.87 -8.60
C PHE A 217 6.62 19.28 -8.76
N GLN A 218 6.26 18.40 -7.84
CA GLN A 218 5.07 17.56 -7.81
C GLN A 218 4.64 17.00 -9.18
N PRO A 219 5.55 16.40 -9.97
CA PRO A 219 5.16 15.85 -11.24
C PRO A 219 4.18 14.70 -11.04
N ALA A 220 3.09 14.71 -11.80
CA ALA A 220 2.10 13.66 -11.83
C ALA A 220 1.82 13.22 -13.27
N ILE A 221 1.69 11.92 -13.46
CA ILE A 221 1.26 11.29 -14.70
C ILE A 221 -0.11 10.67 -14.42
N THR A 222 -1.13 11.08 -15.18
CA THR A 222 -2.42 10.38 -15.23
C THR A 222 -2.58 9.75 -16.60
N VAL A 223 -2.83 8.45 -16.65
CA VAL A 223 -3.01 7.69 -17.88
C VAL A 223 -4.44 7.19 -17.94
N THR A 224 -5.13 7.52 -19.02
CA THR A 224 -6.50 7.10 -19.29
C THR A 224 -6.55 6.25 -20.55
N SER A 225 -7.49 5.30 -20.56
CA SER A 225 -7.67 4.34 -21.64
C SER A 225 -9.14 4.27 -22.06
N PRO A 226 -9.46 4.12 -23.35
CA PRO A 226 -10.83 3.87 -23.81
C PRO A 226 -11.33 2.45 -23.47
N VAL A 227 -10.42 1.54 -23.13
CA VAL A 227 -10.69 0.14 -22.76
C VAL A 227 -10.15 -0.08 -21.35
N PRO A 228 -10.82 -0.86 -20.48
CA PRO A 228 -10.32 -1.09 -19.12
C PRO A 228 -8.88 -1.63 -19.12
N PHE A 229 -8.06 -1.12 -18.19
CA PHE A 229 -6.76 -1.71 -17.91
C PHE A 229 -6.93 -3.14 -17.39
N LEU A 230 -6.01 -4.01 -17.78
CA LEU A 230 -6.00 -5.37 -17.27
C LEU A 230 -5.37 -5.39 -15.86
N PRO A 231 -5.95 -6.16 -14.92
CA PRO A 231 -5.31 -6.35 -13.62
C PRO A 231 -4.00 -7.11 -13.81
N GLN A 232 -2.96 -6.67 -13.10
CA GLN A 232 -1.69 -7.38 -13.05
C GLN A 232 -1.86 -8.66 -12.24
N PRO A 233 -1.55 -9.82 -12.83
CA PRO A 233 -1.57 -11.05 -12.08
C PRO A 233 -0.44 -11.06 -11.06
N ASN A 234 -0.72 -11.58 -9.85
CA ASN A 234 0.34 -11.92 -8.93
C ASN A 234 1.11 -13.12 -9.51
N LEU A 235 2.40 -12.93 -9.82
CA LEU A 235 3.25 -13.99 -10.37
C LEU A 235 3.93 -14.82 -9.27
N ARG A 236 3.88 -14.39 -8.00
CA ARG A 236 4.35 -15.15 -6.84
C ARG A 236 3.29 -16.14 -6.39
N GLY A 237 3.69 -17.26 -5.78
CA GLY A 237 2.75 -18.27 -5.31
C GLY A 237 2.02 -19.02 -6.43
N ARG A 238 2.64 -19.18 -7.60
CA ARG A 238 2.04 -19.87 -8.76
C ARG A 238 2.72 -21.17 -9.11
N ASN A 239 4.02 -21.25 -8.87
CA ASN A 239 4.74 -22.49 -9.10
C ASN A 239 4.46 -23.43 -7.94
N ALA A 240 4.44 -24.74 -8.21
CA ALA A 240 4.35 -25.74 -7.15
C ALA A 240 5.56 -25.70 -6.18
N HIS A 241 6.65 -25.05 -6.60
CA HIS A 241 7.86 -24.80 -5.80
C HIS A 241 7.81 -23.52 -4.98
N ASP A 242 6.84 -22.63 -5.23
CA ASP A 242 6.67 -21.43 -4.43
C ASP A 242 6.18 -21.81 -3.03
N ASP A 243 6.50 -20.96 -2.05
CA ASP A 243 6.12 -21.20 -0.67
C ASP A 243 4.60 -21.31 -0.50
N TRP A 244 4.17 -22.17 0.40
CA TRP A 244 2.75 -22.43 0.66
C TRP A 244 1.99 -21.13 0.98
N ASP A 245 2.58 -20.24 1.77
CA ASP A 245 1.92 -19.00 2.18
C ASP A 245 1.73 -18.04 1.01
N GLU A 246 2.66 -17.99 0.06
CA GLU A 246 2.51 -17.18 -1.16
C GLU A 246 1.35 -17.69 -2.03
N ARG A 247 1.20 -19.01 -2.14
CA ARG A 247 0.12 -19.64 -2.91
C ARG A 247 -1.25 -19.42 -2.26
N VAL A 248 -1.31 -19.46 -0.93
CA VAL A 248 -2.51 -19.10 -0.17
C VAL A 248 -2.82 -17.61 -0.31
N ALA A 249 -1.81 -16.74 -0.32
CA ALA A 249 -1.99 -15.31 -0.53
C ALA A 249 -2.56 -14.99 -1.92
N ASP A 250 -2.07 -15.61 -3.01
CA ASP A 250 -2.66 -15.41 -4.34
C ASP A 250 -4.16 -15.80 -4.37
N LEU A 251 -4.57 -16.85 -3.64
CA LEU A 251 -5.98 -17.20 -3.52
C LEU A 251 -6.77 -16.19 -2.67
N HIS A 252 -6.26 -15.79 -1.51
CA HIS A 252 -6.97 -14.89 -0.58
C HIS A 252 -7.12 -13.47 -1.14
N TYR A 253 -6.13 -12.99 -1.89
CA TYR A 253 -6.11 -11.65 -2.48
C TYR A 253 -6.47 -11.64 -3.98
N ARG A 254 -7.06 -12.72 -4.51
CA ARG A 254 -7.40 -12.85 -5.94
C ARG A 254 -8.31 -11.72 -6.48
N ASP A 255 -9.15 -11.17 -5.61
CA ASP A 255 -10.11 -10.10 -5.93
C ASP A 255 -9.52 -8.70 -5.67
N VAL A 256 -8.25 -8.61 -5.23
CA VAL A 256 -7.51 -7.37 -5.03
C VAL A 256 -6.61 -7.13 -6.24
N HIS A 257 -7.01 -6.20 -7.10
CA HIS A 257 -6.35 -5.96 -8.38
C HIS A 257 -5.36 -4.79 -8.32
N ALA A 258 -4.14 -5.02 -8.84
CA ALA A 258 -3.18 -3.97 -9.13
C ALA A 258 -3.23 -3.62 -10.62
N TYR A 259 -3.56 -2.38 -10.98
CA TYR A 259 -3.70 -1.97 -12.39
C TYR A 259 -2.46 -1.26 -12.96
N ALA A 260 -1.57 -0.78 -12.09
CA ALA A 260 -0.34 -0.12 -12.47
C ALA A 260 0.80 -0.48 -11.52
N VAL A 261 2.02 -0.41 -12.04
CA VAL A 261 3.27 -0.48 -11.27
C VAL A 261 4.01 0.83 -11.49
N GLY A 262 4.35 1.51 -10.41
CA GLY A 262 5.12 2.74 -10.46
C GLY A 262 6.64 2.51 -10.55
N HIS A 263 7.33 3.46 -11.18
CA HIS A 263 8.78 3.49 -11.34
C HIS A 263 9.31 4.79 -10.73
N GLY A 264 10.00 4.70 -9.60
CA GLY A 264 10.46 5.87 -8.84
C GLY A 264 9.33 6.65 -8.14
N VAL A 265 8.09 6.14 -8.22
CA VAL A 265 6.88 6.71 -7.60
C VAL A 265 5.88 5.59 -7.38
N ALA A 266 4.90 5.74 -6.48
CA ALA A 266 3.80 4.79 -6.36
C ALA A 266 2.70 5.11 -7.39
N THR A 267 1.67 4.26 -7.45
CA THR A 267 0.53 4.43 -8.36
C THR A 267 -0.79 4.18 -7.66
N GLU A 268 -1.84 4.80 -8.17
CA GLU A 268 -3.21 4.65 -7.72
C GLU A 268 -4.11 4.37 -8.91
N ALA A 269 -4.98 3.36 -8.77
CA ALA A 269 -6.01 3.04 -9.75
C ALA A 269 -7.28 3.83 -9.42
N VAL A 270 -7.87 4.47 -10.44
CA VAL A 270 -9.19 5.09 -10.34
C VAL A 270 -10.19 4.09 -10.90
N LEU A 271 -10.97 3.50 -10.00
CA LEU A 271 -11.98 2.50 -10.34
C LEU A 271 -13.33 3.18 -10.58
N ASP A 272 -14.02 2.78 -11.64
CA ASP A 272 -15.43 3.15 -11.82
C ASP A 272 -16.31 2.46 -10.77
N PRO A 273 -17.49 3.02 -10.44
CA PRO A 273 -18.42 2.41 -9.48
C PRO A 273 -18.82 0.96 -9.82
N GLU A 274 -18.79 0.60 -11.10
CA GLU A 274 -19.12 -0.73 -11.61
C GLU A 274 -17.90 -1.70 -11.62
N GLY A 275 -16.72 -1.26 -11.17
CA GLY A 275 -15.52 -2.09 -11.01
C GLY A 275 -14.37 -1.94 -12.04
N PRO A 276 -14.58 -1.56 -13.33
CA PRO A 276 -13.45 -1.48 -14.27
C PRO A 276 -12.54 -0.28 -13.98
N CYS A 277 -11.25 -0.42 -14.31
CA CYS A 277 -10.26 0.65 -14.17
C CYS A 277 -9.94 1.26 -15.55
N PHE A 278 -10.35 2.50 -15.78
CA PHE A 278 -10.04 3.24 -17.02
C PHE A 278 -8.93 4.28 -16.85
N ALA A 279 -8.56 4.59 -15.61
CA ALA A 279 -7.56 5.60 -15.30
C ALA A 279 -6.64 5.15 -14.17
N VAL A 280 -5.35 5.39 -14.35
CA VAL A 280 -4.33 5.21 -13.30
C VAL A 280 -3.52 6.49 -13.19
N ARG A 281 -3.02 6.80 -11.99
CA ARG A 281 -2.17 7.97 -11.75
C ARG A 281 -0.98 7.64 -10.87
N THR A 282 0.08 8.42 -10.98
CA THR A 282 1.20 8.37 -10.05
C THR A 282 0.82 9.01 -8.71
N ALA A 283 1.36 8.49 -7.62
CA ALA A 283 1.14 9.00 -6.27
C ALA A 283 2.46 9.01 -5.48
N TRP A 284 2.89 10.18 -5.02
CA TRP A 284 4.10 10.32 -4.20
C TRP A 284 3.93 9.74 -2.80
N ILE A 285 2.75 9.95 -2.21
CA ILE A 285 2.37 9.37 -0.92
C ILE A 285 1.14 8.49 -1.17
N PRO A 286 1.34 7.19 -1.46
CA PRO A 286 0.23 6.26 -1.64
C PRO A 286 -0.52 6.10 -0.33
N HIS A 287 -1.81 5.81 -0.44
CA HIS A 287 -2.66 5.47 0.69
C HIS A 287 -3.65 4.40 0.23
N ALA A 288 -4.01 3.50 1.14
CA ALA A 288 -5.02 2.49 0.90
C ALA A 288 -5.85 2.32 2.18
N ALA A 289 -7.15 2.14 2.02
CA ALA A 289 -7.99 1.69 3.13
C ALA A 289 -7.77 0.18 3.29
N VAL A 290 -7.40 -0.24 4.50
CA VAL A 290 -7.38 -1.66 4.86
C VAL A 290 -8.74 -2.01 5.43
N GLU A 291 -9.43 -2.94 4.78
CA GLU A 291 -10.74 -3.38 5.24
C GLU A 291 -10.64 -4.02 6.62
N PHE A 292 -11.57 -3.65 7.50
CA PHE A 292 -11.65 -4.25 8.81
C PHE A 292 -12.34 -5.61 8.72
N VAL A 293 -11.71 -6.66 9.25
CA VAL A 293 -12.32 -7.98 9.33
C VAL A 293 -13.43 -7.97 10.39
N ALA A 294 -14.68 -7.89 9.92
CA ALA A 294 -15.85 -7.99 10.78
C ALA A 294 -16.22 -9.48 11.02
N PRO A 295 -16.49 -9.89 12.27
CA PRO A 295 -16.98 -11.24 12.52
C PRO A 295 -18.37 -11.46 11.91
N SER A 296 -18.63 -12.68 11.43
CA SER A 296 -19.95 -13.08 10.95
C SER A 296 -21.03 -12.88 12.02
N LYS A 297 -22.20 -12.40 11.62
CA LYS A 297 -23.37 -12.31 12.50
C LYS A 297 -24.04 -13.68 12.60
N MET A 298 -24.08 -14.24 13.81
CA MET A 298 -24.67 -15.56 14.09
C MET A 298 -25.78 -15.41 15.14
N PRO A 299 -26.99 -14.94 14.77
CA PRO A 299 -28.02 -14.57 15.73
C PRO A 299 -28.62 -15.75 16.51
N THR A 300 -28.43 -16.97 15.99
CA THR A 300 -28.90 -18.23 16.59
C THR A 300 -27.91 -18.79 17.62
N VAL A 301 -26.69 -18.25 17.69
CA VAL A 301 -25.64 -18.69 18.61
C VAL A 301 -25.65 -17.81 19.85
N GLU A 302 -25.65 -18.41 21.04
CA GLU A 302 -25.45 -17.64 22.27
C GLU A 302 -23.98 -17.24 22.42
N LEU A 303 -23.71 -15.94 22.35
CA LEU A 303 -22.37 -15.36 22.43
C LEU A 303 -22.13 -14.59 23.73
N ARG A 304 -23.17 -14.32 24.54
CA ARG A 304 -23.04 -13.52 25.76
C ARG A 304 -22.32 -14.34 26.83
N MET A 305 -21.16 -13.83 27.24
CA MET A 305 -20.27 -14.50 28.19
C MET A 305 -20.97 -14.79 29.52
N GLU A 306 -21.76 -13.84 30.03
CA GLU A 306 -22.48 -13.98 31.31
C GLU A 306 -23.58 -15.07 31.23
N THR A 307 -24.24 -15.20 30.08
CA THR A 307 -25.25 -16.24 29.84
C THR A 307 -24.59 -17.62 29.77
N LEU A 308 -23.50 -17.75 29.00
CA LEU A 308 -22.73 -18.98 28.89
C LEU A 308 -22.14 -19.42 30.25
N ALA A 309 -21.73 -18.47 31.09
CA ALA A 309 -21.29 -18.72 32.46
C ALA A 309 -22.40 -19.23 33.39
N ALA A 310 -23.65 -18.88 33.13
CA ALA A 310 -24.81 -19.22 33.96
C ALA A 310 -25.48 -20.55 33.56
N LEU A 311 -25.05 -21.19 32.48
CA LEU A 311 -25.63 -22.44 31.99
C LEU A 311 -25.65 -23.53 33.09
N PRO A 312 -26.78 -24.25 33.25
CA PRO A 312 -26.94 -25.21 34.34
C PRO A 312 -26.12 -26.48 34.14
N ASP A 313 -26.00 -26.95 32.90
CA ASP A 313 -25.37 -28.22 32.55
C ASP A 313 -24.80 -28.21 31.12
N ALA A 314 -24.13 -29.31 30.76
CA ALA A 314 -23.55 -29.53 29.45
C ALA A 314 -24.60 -29.60 28.33
N ALA A 315 -25.82 -30.07 28.61
CA ALA A 315 -26.88 -30.18 27.61
C ALA A 315 -27.39 -28.79 27.17
N ALA A 316 -27.51 -27.87 28.13
CA ALA A 316 -27.81 -26.47 27.86
C ALA A 316 -26.69 -25.80 27.05
N ALA A 317 -25.41 -26.09 27.37
CA ALA A 317 -24.28 -25.59 26.58
C ALA A 317 -24.28 -26.13 25.14
N HIS A 318 -24.57 -27.42 24.97
CA HIS A 318 -24.69 -28.02 23.66
C HIS A 318 -25.80 -27.35 22.84
N THR A 319 -26.98 -27.13 23.43
CA THR A 319 -28.09 -26.45 22.75
C THR A 319 -27.73 -25.02 22.34
N ALA A 320 -27.04 -24.28 23.21
CA ALA A 320 -26.66 -22.89 22.98
C ALA A 320 -25.57 -22.71 21.90
N LEU A 321 -24.68 -23.69 21.75
CA LEU A 321 -23.50 -23.60 20.89
C LEU A 321 -23.58 -24.45 19.62
N GLN A 322 -24.48 -25.43 19.54
CA GLN A 322 -24.68 -26.26 18.34
C GLN A 322 -24.91 -25.45 17.05
N PRO A 323 -25.62 -24.30 17.06
CA PRO A 323 -25.79 -23.50 15.86
C PRO A 323 -24.46 -22.99 15.28
N LEU A 324 -23.43 -22.76 16.12
CA LEU A 324 -22.09 -22.32 15.66
C LEU A 324 -21.46 -23.35 14.72
N LEU A 325 -21.55 -24.63 15.09
CA LEU A 325 -21.07 -25.75 14.29
C LEU A 325 -21.91 -25.95 13.03
N THR A 326 -23.24 -25.83 13.17
CA THR A 326 -24.18 -26.00 12.06
C THR A 326 -23.92 -24.96 10.97
N ASP A 327 -23.82 -23.69 11.37
CA ASP A 327 -23.56 -22.58 10.47
C ASP A 327 -22.15 -22.66 9.85
N TYR A 328 -21.13 -23.05 10.63
CA TYR A 328 -19.78 -23.21 10.10
C TYR A 328 -19.68 -24.34 9.07
N ARG A 329 -20.30 -25.50 9.32
CA ARG A 329 -20.34 -26.60 8.35
C ARG A 329 -21.12 -26.23 7.09
N ALA A 330 -22.25 -25.53 7.23
CA ALA A 330 -23.00 -25.02 6.10
C ALA A 330 -22.17 -24.04 5.27
N TRP A 331 -21.42 -23.15 5.92
CA TRP A 331 -20.49 -22.24 5.25
C TRP A 331 -19.39 -23.00 4.49
N ILE A 332 -18.76 -24.01 5.10
CA ILE A 332 -17.74 -24.86 4.43
C ILE A 332 -18.33 -25.52 3.18
N ALA A 333 -19.53 -26.08 3.26
CA ALA A 333 -20.20 -26.69 2.11
C ALA A 333 -20.46 -25.67 0.99
N ALA A 334 -20.89 -24.45 1.33
CA ALA A 334 -21.11 -23.38 0.37
C ALA A 334 -19.83 -22.92 -0.34
N GLN A 335 -18.66 -23.05 0.30
CA GLN A 335 -17.37 -22.68 -0.31
C GLN A 335 -16.93 -23.62 -1.44
N GLN A 336 -17.60 -24.75 -1.68
CA GLN A 336 -17.28 -25.61 -2.84
C GLN A 336 -17.70 -24.97 -4.17
N ALA A 337 -18.78 -24.19 -4.20
CA ALA A 337 -19.28 -23.62 -5.46
C ALA A 337 -18.29 -22.64 -6.14
N PRO A 338 -17.61 -21.73 -5.41
CA PRO A 338 -16.59 -20.85 -5.99
C PRO A 338 -15.38 -21.55 -6.62
N LEU A 339 -15.09 -22.83 -6.33
CA LEU A 339 -13.91 -23.51 -6.90
C LEU A 339 -13.96 -23.56 -8.42
N ALA A 340 -15.16 -23.64 -9.01
CA ALA A 340 -15.34 -23.70 -10.45
C ALA A 340 -14.95 -22.39 -11.18
N THR A 341 -14.90 -21.26 -10.46
CA THR A 341 -14.53 -19.96 -11.02
C THR A 341 -13.07 -19.60 -10.82
N LEU A 342 -12.31 -20.43 -10.08
CA LEU A 342 -10.89 -20.18 -9.81
C LEU A 342 -10.02 -20.59 -11.00
N CYS A 343 -8.91 -19.88 -11.15
CA CYS A 343 -7.90 -20.22 -12.16
C CYS A 343 -7.20 -21.55 -11.83
N ALA A 344 -6.51 -22.15 -12.81
CA ALA A 344 -5.97 -23.50 -12.66
C ALA A 344 -4.94 -23.61 -11.53
N ALA A 345 -4.17 -22.55 -11.28
CA ALA A 345 -3.17 -22.51 -10.21
C ALA A 345 -3.78 -22.45 -8.81
N GLN A 346 -4.98 -21.87 -8.67
CA GLN A 346 -5.65 -21.62 -7.40
C GLN A 346 -6.50 -22.80 -6.92
N GLN A 347 -7.05 -23.60 -7.85
CA GLN A 347 -7.94 -24.71 -7.52
C GLN A 347 -7.34 -25.74 -6.53
N PRO A 348 -6.08 -26.21 -6.68
CA PRO A 348 -5.51 -27.16 -5.74
C PRO A 348 -5.36 -26.60 -4.33
N ILE A 349 -5.04 -25.30 -4.21
CA ILE A 349 -4.91 -24.61 -2.92
C ILE A 349 -6.26 -24.49 -2.24
N ALA A 350 -7.28 -24.04 -2.97
CA ALA A 350 -8.64 -23.94 -2.46
C ALA A 350 -9.17 -25.30 -2.00
N GLN A 351 -8.92 -26.36 -2.78
CA GLN A 351 -9.32 -27.71 -2.42
C GLN A 351 -8.65 -28.19 -1.14
N GLU A 352 -7.34 -27.96 -0.99
CA GLU A 352 -6.61 -28.34 0.23
C GLU A 352 -7.13 -27.59 1.47
N LEU A 353 -7.38 -26.28 1.36
CA LEU A 353 -7.98 -25.51 2.46
C LEU A 353 -9.37 -26.04 2.82
N LEU A 354 -10.18 -26.40 1.82
CA LEU A 354 -11.49 -27.01 2.04
C LEU A 354 -11.43 -28.44 2.60
N ASN A 355 -10.35 -29.17 2.37
CA ASN A 355 -10.13 -30.48 3.00
C ASN A 355 -9.75 -30.34 4.48
N ARG A 356 -9.08 -29.24 4.85
CA ARG A 356 -8.69 -28.94 6.24
C ARG A 356 -9.83 -28.36 7.08
N ALA A 357 -10.72 -27.56 6.48
CA ALA A 357 -11.80 -26.89 7.22
C ALA A 357 -12.75 -27.86 7.98
N PRO A 358 -13.16 -29.02 7.43
CA PRO A 358 -13.92 -30.02 8.16
C PRO A 358 -13.20 -30.54 9.40
N GLN A 359 -11.88 -30.69 9.36
CA GLN A 359 -11.09 -31.15 10.52
C GLN A 359 -11.17 -30.13 11.67
N ALA A 360 -11.14 -28.83 11.35
CA ALA A 360 -11.37 -27.78 12.35
C ALA A 360 -12.80 -27.85 12.92
N ALA A 361 -13.81 -28.06 12.07
CA ALA A 361 -15.20 -28.23 12.51
C ALA A 361 -15.38 -29.49 13.40
N ASP A 362 -14.71 -30.59 13.08
CA ASP A 362 -14.73 -31.82 13.87
C ASP A 362 -14.06 -31.62 15.22
N ARG A 363 -12.95 -30.86 15.29
CA ARG A 363 -12.30 -30.50 16.55
C ARG A 363 -13.18 -29.60 17.43
N ILE A 364 -13.86 -28.61 16.84
CA ILE A 364 -14.83 -27.78 17.57
C ILE A 364 -15.96 -28.65 18.13
N ALA A 365 -16.47 -29.61 17.34
CA ALA A 365 -17.51 -30.55 17.79
C ALA A 365 -17.01 -31.45 18.92
N ALA A 366 -15.78 -31.94 18.83
CA ALA A 366 -15.16 -32.72 19.88
C ALA A 366 -14.98 -31.92 21.18
N GLY A 367 -14.61 -30.65 21.08
CA GLY A 367 -14.56 -29.73 22.23
C GLY A 367 -15.92 -29.45 22.85
N LEU A 368 -16.96 -29.32 22.04
CA LEU A 368 -18.33 -29.18 22.53
C LEU A 368 -18.77 -30.44 23.30
N ASN A 369 -18.46 -31.62 22.78
CA ASN A 369 -18.73 -32.90 23.45
C ASN A 369 -17.92 -33.05 24.75
N ALA A 370 -16.70 -32.52 24.81
CA ALA A 370 -15.86 -32.56 26.02
C ALA A 370 -16.49 -31.81 27.21
N LEU A 371 -17.44 -30.90 26.97
CA LEU A 371 -18.20 -30.24 28.04
C LEU A 371 -19.07 -31.22 28.86
N GLN A 372 -19.24 -32.47 28.43
CA GLN A 372 -19.89 -33.50 29.26
C GLN A 372 -19.07 -33.86 30.51
N ASP A 373 -17.75 -33.63 30.50
CA ASP A 373 -16.91 -33.76 31.69
C ASP A 373 -17.15 -32.58 32.64
N ALA A 374 -17.41 -32.88 33.92
CA ALA A 374 -17.77 -31.89 34.92
C ALA A 374 -16.66 -30.85 35.18
N HIS A 375 -15.39 -31.25 35.11
CA HIS A 375 -14.26 -30.34 35.28
C HIS A 375 -14.08 -29.44 34.06
N VAL A 376 -14.21 -30.01 32.84
CA VAL A 376 -14.15 -29.23 31.60
C VAL A 376 -15.29 -28.22 31.54
N PHE A 377 -16.51 -28.61 31.90
CA PHE A 377 -17.65 -27.70 31.98
C PHE A 377 -17.46 -26.59 33.02
N THR A 378 -16.93 -26.94 34.19
CA THR A 378 -16.62 -25.96 35.24
C THR A 378 -15.58 -24.96 34.74
N ALA A 379 -14.51 -25.43 34.09
CA ALA A 379 -13.50 -24.57 33.48
C ALA A 379 -14.09 -23.66 32.41
N PHE A 380 -14.95 -24.17 31.53
CA PHE A 380 -15.66 -23.38 30.51
C PHE A 380 -16.49 -22.25 31.15
N ARG A 381 -17.27 -22.54 32.20
CA ARG A 381 -18.06 -21.52 32.91
C ARG A 381 -17.17 -20.47 33.57
N LEU A 382 -16.06 -20.88 34.17
CA LEU A 382 -15.10 -19.97 34.79
C LEU A 382 -14.44 -19.06 33.75
N THR A 383 -14.00 -19.59 32.61
CA THR A 383 -13.45 -18.78 31.52
C THR A 383 -14.44 -17.71 31.07
N ASN A 384 -15.71 -18.08 30.87
CA ASN A 384 -16.76 -17.12 30.53
C ASN A 384 -16.94 -16.02 31.59
N ARG A 385 -16.95 -16.37 32.88
CA ARG A 385 -17.04 -15.39 33.99
C ARG A 385 -15.86 -14.42 34.02
N VAL A 386 -14.65 -14.95 33.87
CA VAL A 386 -13.41 -14.16 33.90
C VAL A 386 -13.37 -13.20 32.71
N MET A 387 -13.67 -13.69 31.51
CA MET A 387 -13.66 -12.87 30.30
C MET A 387 -14.76 -11.81 30.31
N ALA A 388 -15.95 -12.13 30.83
CA ALA A 388 -17.01 -11.15 31.04
C ALA A 388 -16.55 -10.01 31.97
N ARG A 389 -15.93 -10.36 33.11
CA ARG A 389 -15.41 -9.37 34.06
C ARG A 389 -14.33 -8.48 33.44
N ALA A 390 -13.39 -9.07 32.71
CA ALA A 390 -12.34 -8.32 32.03
C ALA A 390 -12.91 -7.37 30.96
N ALA A 391 -13.90 -7.83 30.19
CA ALA A 391 -14.59 -7.02 29.20
C ALA A 391 -15.34 -5.83 29.84
N ARG A 392 -16.09 -6.06 30.93
CA ARG A 392 -16.77 -4.99 31.68
C ARG A 392 -15.78 -3.96 32.22
N GLN A 393 -14.64 -4.39 32.76
CA GLN A 393 -13.61 -3.48 33.27
C GLN A 393 -13.06 -2.57 32.17
N ARG A 394 -12.73 -3.15 30.99
CA ARG A 394 -12.25 -2.38 29.83
C ARG A 394 -13.32 -1.44 29.30
N ASP A 395 -14.55 -1.91 29.14
CA ASP A 395 -15.65 -1.09 28.61
C ASP A 395 -16.01 0.05 29.58
N ALA A 396 -15.92 -0.15 30.90
CA ALA A 396 -16.11 0.91 31.90
C ALA A 396 -15.07 2.03 31.78
N GLN A 397 -13.79 1.71 31.52
CA GLN A 397 -12.74 2.71 31.26
C GLN A 397 -13.03 3.54 30.01
N GLN A 398 -13.73 2.95 29.03
CA GLN A 398 -14.11 3.58 27.78
C GLN A 398 -15.51 4.22 27.82
N GLN A 399 -16.18 4.19 28.97
CA GLN A 399 -17.57 4.66 29.14
C GLN A 399 -18.57 3.97 28.17
N ILE A 400 -18.30 2.71 27.82
CA ILE A 400 -19.15 1.90 26.95
C ILE A 400 -20.05 1.02 27.80
N GLN A 401 -21.35 1.05 27.54
CA GLN A 401 -22.32 0.16 28.17
C GLN A 401 -22.85 -0.86 27.15
N ARG A 402 -22.33 -2.08 27.21
CA ARG A 402 -22.81 -3.24 26.43
C ARG A 402 -22.61 -4.53 27.21
N ASP A 403 -23.31 -5.58 26.80
CA ASP A 403 -23.09 -6.90 27.34
C ASP A 403 -21.82 -7.54 26.75
N PRO A 404 -20.98 -8.18 27.57
CA PRO A 404 -19.80 -8.90 27.09
C PRO A 404 -20.19 -10.07 26.19
N GLU A 405 -19.79 -9.99 24.93
CA GLU A 405 -20.03 -11.02 23.93
C GLU A 405 -18.72 -11.53 23.34
N TRP A 406 -18.66 -12.83 23.08
CA TRP A 406 -17.63 -13.42 22.24
C TRP A 406 -17.84 -13.02 20.79
N ARG A 407 -16.74 -12.84 20.06
CA ARG A 407 -16.79 -13.00 18.61
C ARG A 407 -16.88 -14.50 18.31
N PRO A 408 -17.67 -14.95 17.31
CA PRO A 408 -17.85 -16.37 17.02
C PRO A 408 -16.54 -17.16 16.87
N PHE A 409 -15.54 -16.59 16.18
CA PHE A 409 -14.25 -17.26 16.01
C PHE A 409 -13.48 -17.46 17.33
N GLN A 410 -13.65 -16.57 18.32
CA GLN A 410 -12.99 -16.71 19.62
C GLN A 410 -13.58 -17.88 20.39
N LEU A 411 -14.91 -18.02 20.34
CA LEU A 411 -15.62 -19.12 20.98
C LEU A 411 -15.33 -20.45 20.26
N ALA A 412 -15.31 -20.44 18.92
CA ALA A 412 -14.88 -21.58 18.12
C ALA A 412 -13.44 -21.99 18.46
N PHE A 413 -12.51 -21.03 18.58
CA PHE A 413 -11.13 -21.30 18.98
C PHE A 413 -11.04 -21.91 20.38
N LEU A 414 -11.83 -21.42 21.34
CA LEU A 414 -11.90 -22.00 22.67
C LEU A 414 -12.32 -23.47 22.60
N LEU A 415 -13.44 -23.76 21.93
CA LEU A 415 -13.95 -25.12 21.77
C LEU A 415 -12.95 -26.02 21.05
N LEU A 416 -12.34 -25.55 19.96
CA LEU A 416 -11.35 -26.29 19.17
C LEU A 416 -10.17 -26.81 19.99
N ASN A 417 -9.79 -26.11 21.07
CA ASN A 417 -8.66 -26.46 21.92
C ASN A 417 -9.02 -27.26 23.17
N LEU A 418 -10.30 -27.41 23.52
CA LEU A 418 -10.72 -27.99 24.80
C LEU A 418 -10.18 -29.42 25.01
N ARG A 419 -10.27 -30.30 24.01
CA ARG A 419 -9.78 -31.68 24.15
C ARG A 419 -8.27 -31.76 24.33
N GLY A 420 -7.50 -30.98 23.57
CA GLY A 420 -6.04 -30.93 23.72
C GLY A 420 -5.60 -30.44 25.11
N LEU A 421 -6.42 -29.61 25.76
CA LEU A 421 -6.17 -29.13 27.12
C LEU A 421 -6.62 -30.11 28.20
N SER A 422 -7.76 -30.79 28.01
CA SER A 422 -8.33 -31.69 29.01
C SER A 422 -7.72 -33.09 29.00
N GLU A 423 -7.16 -33.53 27.87
CA GLU A 423 -6.66 -34.89 27.70
C GLU A 423 -5.14 -34.90 27.46
N PRO A 424 -4.33 -35.28 28.46
CA PRO A 424 -2.87 -35.19 28.36
C PRO A 424 -2.24 -36.00 27.23
N ALA A 425 -2.89 -37.08 26.79
CA ALA A 425 -2.41 -37.95 25.71
C ALA A 425 -3.01 -37.59 24.33
N HIS A 426 -3.76 -36.50 24.21
CA HIS A 426 -4.39 -36.12 22.95
C HIS A 426 -3.34 -35.63 21.96
N TYR A 427 -3.44 -36.08 20.69
CA TYR A 427 -2.48 -35.75 19.64
C TYR A 427 -2.39 -34.25 19.33
N ASP A 428 -3.44 -33.48 19.63
CA ASP A 428 -3.45 -32.02 19.49
C ASP A 428 -2.55 -31.27 20.50
N ARG A 429 -1.99 -31.95 21.49
CA ARG A 429 -1.12 -31.35 22.53
C ARG A 429 0.36 -31.33 22.14
N SER A 430 0.77 -32.15 21.18
CA SER A 430 2.16 -32.33 20.74
C SER A 430 2.54 -31.48 19.54
#